data_AF-A0A7W1QQN1-F1
#
_entry.id   AF-A0A7W1QQN1-F1
#
_cell.length_a   1.000
_cell.length_b   1.000
_cell.length_c   1.000
_cell.angle_alpha   90.00
_cell.angle_beta   90.00
_cell.angle_gamma   90.00
#
_symmetry.space_group_name_H-M   'P 1'
#
loop_
_entity.id
_entity.type
_entity.pdbx_description
1 polymer ?
#
loop_
_entity_poly.entity_id
_entity_poly.type
_entity_poly.pdbx_seq_one_letter_code
_entity_poly.pdbx_strand_id
1 'polypeptide(L)'
;VGLAKRLEEVYFPDHPEPLMIPRGSEALFVLQHLRDEAHRFAVAYHRHRREKRALVSPLDEVPGVGPARKKALLKRFGSLARLRRAEVEQISETPGIGPELASAIHARLHEAERVSA
;
A
#
# COMPACT_ATOMS: atom_id res chain seq x y z
N VAL A 1 7.75 -11.94 22.65
CA VAL A 1 8.76 -12.76 21.93
C VAL A 1 8.95 -12.19 20.54
N GLY A 2 10.17 -11.76 20.19
CA GLY A 2 10.51 -11.24 18.86
C GLY A 2 11.70 -12.00 18.28
N LEU A 3 11.67 -12.28 16.96
CA LEU A 3 12.74 -12.99 16.25
C LEU A 3 13.50 -12.01 15.35
N ALA A 4 14.80 -11.81 15.60
CA ALA A 4 15.63 -10.93 14.78
C ALA A 4 16.02 -11.60 13.45
N LYS A 5 15.84 -10.89 12.32
CA LYS A 5 16.00 -11.42 10.95
C LYS A 5 17.41 -11.86 10.54
N ARG A 6 18.47 -11.48 11.27
CA ARG A 6 19.88 -11.72 10.86
C ARG A 6 20.63 -12.77 11.67
N LEU A 7 20.24 -12.98 12.93
CA LEU A 7 20.94 -13.89 13.86
C LEU A 7 19.99 -14.92 14.51
N GLU A 8 18.69 -14.84 14.25
CA GLU A 8 17.67 -15.78 14.76
C GLU A 8 17.60 -15.86 16.29
N GLU A 9 17.97 -14.75 16.90
CA GLU A 9 17.87 -14.49 18.34
C GLU A 9 16.41 -14.32 18.76
N VAL A 10 16.04 -15.01 19.84
CA VAL A 10 14.72 -14.92 20.45
C VAL A 10 14.80 -14.02 21.68
N TYR A 11 14.09 -12.89 21.62
CA TYR A 11 14.03 -11.92 22.71
C TYR A 11 12.77 -12.11 23.54
N PHE A 12 12.94 -12.20 24.86
CA PHE A 12 11.85 -12.27 25.83
C PHE A 12 11.72 -10.92 26.56
N PRO A 13 10.49 -10.48 26.91
CA PRO A 13 10.28 -9.19 27.60
C PRO A 13 11.04 -9.08 28.93
N ASP A 14 11.14 -10.20 29.65
CA ASP A 14 11.67 -10.24 31.01
C ASP A 14 13.14 -10.70 31.08
N HIS A 15 13.78 -10.95 29.92
CA HIS A 15 15.18 -11.33 29.86
C HIS A 15 15.99 -10.36 28.96
N PRO A 16 17.08 -9.78 29.49
CA PRO A 16 17.89 -8.83 28.74
C PRO A 16 18.76 -9.52 27.68
N GLU A 17 19.11 -10.79 27.87
CA GLU A 17 19.90 -11.54 26.90
C GLU A 17 19.01 -12.37 25.95
N PRO A 18 19.32 -12.37 24.64
CA PRO A 18 18.60 -13.18 23.68
C PRO A 18 18.91 -14.67 23.85
N LEU A 19 17.90 -15.51 23.65
CA LEU A 19 18.11 -16.93 23.52
C LEU A 19 18.59 -17.28 22.10
N MET A 20 19.76 -17.90 22.02
CA MET A 20 20.30 -18.47 20.79
C MET A 20 19.71 -19.87 20.58
N ILE A 21 18.90 -20.04 19.54
CA ILE A 21 18.35 -21.34 19.19
C ILE A 21 19.28 -22.01 18.16
N PRO A 22 19.66 -23.29 18.34
CA PRO A 22 20.48 -24.01 17.37
C PRO A 22 19.88 -23.97 15.96
N ARG A 23 20.72 -23.62 14.99
CA ARG A 23 20.36 -23.62 13.57
C ARG A 23 19.96 -25.04 13.15
N GLY A 24 18.80 -25.18 12.53
CA GLY A 24 18.25 -26.47 12.11
C GLY A 24 17.45 -27.23 13.17
N SER A 25 17.26 -26.67 14.37
CA SER A 25 16.33 -27.25 15.35
C SER A 25 14.87 -27.04 14.93
N GLU A 26 14.01 -28.00 15.30
CA GLU A 26 12.56 -27.91 15.04
C GLU A 26 11.92 -26.67 15.67
N ALA A 27 12.37 -26.28 16.87
CA ALA A 27 11.89 -25.08 17.56
C ALA A 27 12.13 -23.80 16.75
N LEU A 28 13.30 -23.68 16.10
CA LEU A 28 13.61 -22.55 15.24
C LEU A 28 12.71 -22.52 14.00
N PHE A 29 12.45 -23.68 13.38
CA PHE A 29 11.57 -23.76 12.22
C PHE A 29 10.14 -23.31 12.53
N VAL A 30 9.61 -23.68 13.70
CA VAL A 30 8.28 -23.23 14.14
C VAL A 30 8.24 -21.70 14.29
N LEU A 31 9.26 -21.10 14.92
CA LEU A 31 9.33 -19.65 15.10
C LEU A 31 9.51 -18.88 13.79
N GLN A 32 10.31 -19.41 12.86
CA GLN A 32 10.43 -18.86 11.51
C GLN A 32 9.10 -18.91 10.78
N HIS A 33 8.38 -20.04 10.84
CA HIS A 33 7.08 -20.18 10.20
C HIS A 33 6.06 -19.17 10.75
N LEU A 34 6.01 -19.00 12.08
CA LEU A 34 5.14 -18.01 12.71
C LEU A 34 5.49 -16.57 12.28
N ARG A 35 6.78 -16.25 12.21
CA ARG A 35 7.26 -14.94 11.72
C ARG A 35 6.83 -14.71 10.27
N ASP A 36 7.02 -15.70 9.42
CA ASP A 36 6.74 -15.60 7.99
C ASP A 36 5.23 -15.49 7.75
N GLU A 37 4.42 -16.19 8.54
CA GLU A 37 2.97 -16.10 8.51
C GLU A 37 2.46 -14.74 9.02
N ALA A 38 3.05 -14.21 10.11
CA ALA A 38 2.76 -12.87 10.58
C ALA A 38 3.12 -11.80 9.51
N HIS A 39 4.26 -11.96 8.83
CA HIS A 39 4.66 -11.08 7.74
C HIS A 39 3.71 -11.18 6.54
N ARG A 40 3.36 -12.40 6.13
CA ARG A 40 2.39 -12.68 5.05
C ARG A 40 1.03 -12.04 5.36
N PHE A 41 0.51 -12.24 6.56
CA PHE A 41 -0.75 -11.66 7.02
C PHE A 41 -0.71 -10.13 6.99
N ALA A 42 0.34 -9.50 7.53
CA ALA A 42 0.47 -8.05 7.54
C ALA A 42 0.49 -7.46 6.11
N VAL A 43 1.26 -8.07 5.20
CA VAL A 43 1.32 -7.67 3.79
C VAL A 43 -0.04 -7.82 3.11
N ALA A 44 -0.71 -8.97 3.30
CA ALA A 44 -2.01 -9.25 2.72
C ALA A 44 -3.10 -8.30 3.27
N TYR A 45 -3.12 -8.05 4.58
CA TYR A 45 -4.06 -7.13 5.22
C TYR A 45 -3.93 -5.71 4.67
N HIS A 46 -2.71 -5.18 4.55
CA HIS A 46 -2.50 -3.86 3.98
C HIS A 46 -2.81 -3.81 2.48
N ARG A 47 -2.60 -4.90 1.73
CA ARG A 47 -3.01 -5.01 0.33
C ARG A 47 -4.53 -4.96 0.21
N HIS A 48 -5.25 -5.79 0.98
CA HIS A 48 -6.72 -5.84 1.00
C HIS A 48 -7.34 -4.51 1.40
N ARG A 49 -6.81 -3.84 2.43
CA ARG A 49 -7.27 -2.48 2.81
C ARG A 49 -7.06 -1.45 1.69
N ARG A 50 -5.95 -1.54 0.96
CA ARG A 50 -5.67 -0.65 -0.19
C ARG A 50 -6.64 -0.92 -1.35
N GLU A 51 -6.90 -2.18 -1.66
CA GLU A 51 -7.88 -2.59 -2.68
C GLU A 51 -9.30 -2.15 -2.30
N LYS A 52 -9.71 -2.31 -1.04
CA LYS A 52 -11.01 -1.82 -0.55
C LYS A 52 -11.16 -0.31 -0.66
N ARG A 53 -10.11 0.48 -0.38
CA ARG A 53 -10.12 1.93 -0.63
C ARG A 53 -10.21 2.29 -2.11
N ALA A 54 -9.92 1.36 -3.02
CA ALA A 54 -10.09 1.57 -4.45
C ALA A 54 -11.53 1.28 -4.95
N LEU A 55 -12.36 0.58 -4.16
CA LEU A 55 -13.76 0.25 -4.50
C LEU A 55 -14.69 1.46 -4.50
N VAL A 56 -14.35 2.52 -3.74
CA VAL A 56 -14.97 3.85 -3.86
C VAL A 56 -13.83 4.82 -4.09
N SER A 57 -13.47 5.01 -5.36
CA SER A 57 -12.40 5.92 -5.72
C SER A 57 -12.99 7.32 -5.92
N PRO A 58 -12.35 8.39 -5.43
CA PRO A 58 -12.72 9.75 -5.80
C PRO A 58 -12.74 10.00 -7.32
N LEU A 59 -12.07 9.14 -8.09
CA LEU A 59 -12.10 9.14 -9.56
C LEU A 59 -13.46 8.70 -10.13
N ASP A 60 -14.24 7.89 -9.41
CA ASP A 60 -15.56 7.42 -9.85
C ASP A 60 -16.59 8.57 -9.84
N GLU A 61 -16.31 9.65 -9.12
CA GLU A 61 -17.14 10.84 -9.02
C GLU A 61 -16.75 11.92 -10.03
N VAL A 62 -15.68 11.73 -10.81
CA VAL A 62 -15.27 12.68 -11.85
C VAL A 62 -16.00 12.35 -13.15
N PRO A 63 -16.87 13.24 -13.67
CA PRO A 63 -17.54 13.04 -14.94
C PRO A 63 -16.53 12.80 -16.06
N GLY A 64 -16.75 11.77 -16.87
CA GLY A 64 -15.84 11.40 -17.96
C GLY A 64 -14.66 10.52 -17.55
N VAL A 65 -14.48 10.16 -16.27
CA VAL A 65 -13.49 9.16 -15.84
C VAL A 65 -14.16 7.80 -15.69
N GLY A 66 -14.22 7.07 -16.80
CA GLY A 66 -14.67 5.67 -16.81
C GLY A 66 -13.60 4.67 -16.32
N PRO A 67 -13.95 3.38 -16.21
CA PRO A 67 -13.05 2.34 -15.70
C PRO A 67 -11.75 2.20 -16.51
N ALA A 68 -11.79 2.43 -17.83
CA ALA A 68 -10.61 2.38 -18.69
C ALA A 68 -9.60 3.51 -18.36
N ARG A 69 -10.08 4.74 -18.20
CA ARG A 69 -9.25 5.91 -17.84
C ARG A 69 -8.72 5.79 -16.41
N LYS A 70 -9.56 5.31 -15.47
CA LYS A 70 -9.14 4.98 -14.09
C LYS A 70 -8.00 3.96 -14.07
N LYS A 71 -8.11 2.88 -14.85
CA LYS A 71 -7.06 1.86 -14.97
C LYS A 71 -5.78 2.44 -15.58
N ALA A 72 -5.88 3.30 -16.59
CA ALA A 72 -4.72 3.97 -17.20
C ALA A 72 -3.98 4.86 -16.18
N LEU A 73 -4.71 5.69 -15.43
CA LEU A 73 -4.17 6.51 -14.35
C LEU A 73 -3.48 5.66 -13.28
N LEU A 74 -4.15 4.61 -12.78
CA LEU A 74 -3.57 3.75 -11.76
C LEU A 74 -2.36 2.95 -12.26
N LYS A 75 -2.33 2.58 -13.55
CA LYS A 75 -1.16 1.93 -14.15
C LYS A 75 0.04 2.87 -14.23
N ARG A 76 -0.18 4.15 -14.58
CA ARG A 76 0.88 5.16 -14.70
C ARG A 76 1.40 5.60 -13.33
N PHE A 77 0.52 5.94 -12.40
CA PHE A 77 0.89 6.53 -11.12
C PHE A 77 1.01 5.49 -9.99
N GLY A 78 0.52 4.27 -10.18
CA GLY A 78 0.59 3.16 -9.22
C GLY A 78 -0.37 3.25 -8.03
N SER A 79 -0.73 4.46 -7.58
CA SER A 79 -1.70 4.66 -6.49
C SER A 79 -2.36 6.03 -6.55
N LEU A 80 -3.54 6.17 -5.95
CA LEU A 80 -4.22 7.47 -5.77
C LEU A 80 -3.36 8.48 -5.00
N ALA A 81 -2.57 8.01 -4.03
CA ALA A 81 -1.67 8.88 -3.26
C ALA A 81 -0.54 9.48 -4.11
N ARG A 82 -0.03 8.73 -5.09
CA ARG A 82 0.97 9.25 -6.04
C ARG A 82 0.31 10.12 -7.12
N LEU A 83 -0.86 9.73 -7.61
CA LEU A 83 -1.63 10.55 -8.55
C LEU A 83 -1.96 11.93 -7.96
N ARG A 84 -2.26 12.00 -6.66
CA ARG A 84 -2.48 13.26 -5.93
C ARG A 84 -1.27 14.20 -5.88
N ARG A 85 -0.05 13.68 -6.03
CA ARG A 85 1.17 14.49 -6.01
C ARG A 85 1.66 14.82 -7.42
N ALA A 86 0.95 14.35 -8.44
CA ALA A 86 1.29 14.60 -9.82
C ALA A 86 0.72 15.95 -10.25
N GLU A 87 1.51 16.69 -11.00
CA GLU A 87 1.06 17.95 -11.60
C GLU A 87 0.00 17.69 -12.68
N VAL A 88 -0.83 18.69 -12.96
CA VAL A 88 -1.89 18.61 -13.97
C VAL A 88 -1.32 18.21 -15.34
N GLU A 89 -0.14 18.71 -15.72
CA GLU A 89 0.51 18.32 -16.98
C GLU A 89 0.80 16.81 -17.02
N GLN A 90 1.37 16.26 -15.94
CA GLN A 90 1.69 14.84 -15.86
C GLN A 90 0.45 13.95 -15.94
N ILE A 91 -0.68 14.41 -15.39
CA ILE A 91 -1.96 13.72 -15.48
C ILE A 91 -2.48 13.75 -16.92
N SER A 92 -2.36 14.90 -17.61
CA SER A 92 -2.78 15.08 -19.01
C SER A 92 -1.97 14.24 -20.01
N GLU A 93 -0.74 13.86 -19.67
CA GLU A 93 0.04 12.93 -20.50
C GLU A 93 -0.50 11.49 -20.45
N THR A 94 -1.51 11.20 -19.63
CA THR A 94 -2.15 9.88 -19.60
C THR A 94 -3.01 9.68 -20.85
N PRO A 95 -2.85 8.58 -21.60
CA PRO A 95 -3.63 8.33 -22.80
C PRO A 95 -5.14 8.45 -22.56
N GLY A 96 -5.79 9.30 -23.36
CA GLY A 96 -7.23 9.54 -23.28
C GLY A 96 -7.67 10.52 -22.19
N ILE A 97 -6.75 11.24 -21.57
CA ILE A 97 -7.02 12.32 -20.60
C ILE A 97 -6.52 13.63 -21.17
N GLY A 98 -7.45 14.53 -21.53
CA GLY A 98 -7.10 15.88 -21.97
C GLY A 98 -6.77 16.82 -20.80
N PRO A 99 -6.27 18.03 -21.08
CA PRO A 99 -5.89 19.02 -20.05
C PRO A 99 -7.07 19.42 -19.14
N GLU A 100 -8.28 19.57 -19.70
CA GLU A 100 -9.49 19.89 -18.93
C GLU A 100 -9.83 18.77 -17.93
N LEU A 101 -9.81 17.52 -18.39
CA LEU A 101 -10.09 16.36 -17.56
C LEU A 101 -9.00 16.17 -16.49
N ALA A 102 -7.74 16.43 -16.83
CA ALA A 102 -6.62 16.38 -15.89
C ALA A 102 -6.80 17.40 -14.76
N SER A 103 -7.19 18.63 -15.08
CA SER A 103 -7.48 19.67 -14.09
C SER A 103 -8.66 19.29 -13.19
N ALA A 104 -9.75 18.76 -13.76
CA ALA A 104 -10.90 18.29 -13.00
C ALA A 104 -10.54 17.13 -12.04
N ILE A 105 -9.72 16.18 -12.49
CA ILE A 105 -9.21 15.09 -11.65
C ILE A 105 -8.38 15.65 -10.49
N HIS A 106 -7.43 16.55 -10.78
CA HIS A 106 -6.54 17.14 -9.79
C HIS A 106 -7.34 17.90 -8.71
N ALA A 107 -8.28 18.75 -9.13
CA ALA A 107 -9.16 19.49 -8.23
C ALA A 107 -9.97 18.54 -7.31
N ARG A 108 -10.62 17.52 -7.88
CA ARG A 108 -11.45 16.58 -7.12
C ARG A 108 -10.65 15.78 -6.09
N LEU A 109 -9.41 15.43 -6.43
CA LEU A 109 -8.53 14.68 -5.55
C LEU A 109 -8.04 15.48 -4.33
N HIS A 110 -7.94 16.82 -4.45
CA HIS A 110 -7.61 17.72 -3.34
C HIS A 110 -8.82 18.17 -2.53
N GLU A 111 -9.99 18.24 -3.13
CA GLU A 111 -11.24 18.50 -2.40
C GLU A 111 -11.59 17.34 -1.45
N ALA A 112 -11.41 16.08 -1.90
CA ALA A 112 -11.64 14.90 -1.07
C ALA A 112 -10.78 14.84 0.20
N GLU A 113 -9.62 15.52 0.23
CA GLU A 113 -8.74 15.58 1.39
C GLU A 113 -9.29 16.51 2.47
N ARG A 114 -9.84 17.67 2.08
CA ARG A 114 -10.44 18.63 3.02
C ARG A 114 -11.63 18.05 3.78
N VAL A 115 -12.34 17.09 3.19
CA VAL A 115 -13.49 16.42 3.81
C VAL A 115 -13.06 15.24 4.70
N SER A 116 -11.83 14.73 4.53
CA SER A 116 -11.31 13.56 5.24
C SER A 116 -10.38 13.90 6.42
N ALA A 117 -10.08 15.18 6.64
CA ALA A 117 -9.26 15.72 7.73
C ALA A 117 -10.16 16.32 8.81
#